data_AF-A0AAU4B163-F1
#
_entry.id   AF-A0AAU4B163-F1
#
_cell.length_a   1.000
_cell.length_b   1.000
_cell.length_c   1.000
_cell.angle_alpha   90.00
_cell.angle_beta   90.00
_cell.angle_gamma   90.00
#
_symmetry.space_group_name_H-M   'P 1'
#
loop_
_entity.id
_entity.type
_entity.pdbx_description
1 polymer ?
#
loop_
_entity_poly.entity_id
_entity_poly.type
_entity_poly.pdbx_seq_one_letter_code
_entity_poly.pdbx_strand_id
1 'polypeptide(L)'
;MSTGVIIAVVAVVVIVAALIAAVAMKGGSGGVGLKRRFGPEYERTLALHDGDTRATRRELTERVKRYGGIEQRALPEQEQERYAAQWTAIQAKFVEDPPAAITQADELIARLAAELGYPAADSPEHVDALSVHHPHHVHGYREAHAAAAGGRHGTEELRKTLVAARALFEGLLRGNGRTRDSEPDAAAEAEPETAREGAPETTPDTTPEAAPNESKPVIGKRLAALNGRGRTESER
;
A
#
# COMPACT_ATOMS: atom_id res chain seq x y z
N MET A 1 -35.35 -10.91 -21.19
CA MET A 1 -35.04 -9.63 -20.52
C MET A 1 -35.23 -8.50 -21.53
N SER A 2 -36.20 -7.61 -21.33
CA SER A 2 -36.49 -6.54 -22.29
C SER A 2 -35.40 -5.46 -22.26
N THR A 3 -34.94 -5.01 -23.43
CA THR A 3 -33.81 -4.04 -23.58
C THR A 3 -34.01 -2.76 -22.76
N GLY A 4 -35.25 -2.31 -22.60
CA GLY A 4 -35.60 -1.15 -21.76
C GLY A 4 -35.26 -1.30 -20.28
N VAL A 5 -35.29 -2.51 -19.73
CA VAL A 5 -34.91 -2.76 -18.32
C VAL A 5 -33.39 -2.60 -18.14
N ILE A 6 -32.60 -3.08 -19.10
CA ILE A 6 -31.13 -2.93 -19.09
C ILE A 6 -30.76 -1.44 -19.19
N ILE A 7 -31.39 -0.71 -20.11
CA ILE A 7 -31.17 0.74 -20.27
C ILE A 7 -31.55 1.52 -18.99
N ALA A 8 -32.67 1.17 -18.35
CA ALA A 8 -33.08 1.81 -17.10
C ALA A 8 -32.08 1.55 -15.96
N VAL A 9 -31.59 0.32 -15.80
CA VAL A 9 -30.58 -0.02 -14.79
C VAL A 9 -29.26 0.71 -15.04
N VAL A 10 -28.77 0.74 -16.29
CA VAL A 10 -27.55 1.48 -16.66
C VAL A 10 -27.70 2.98 -16.38
N ALA A 11 -28.84 3.58 -16.72
CA ALA A 11 -29.11 4.98 -16.43
C ALA A 11 -29.09 5.29 -14.92
N VAL A 12 -29.70 4.44 -14.08
CA VAL A 12 -29.68 4.58 -12.63
C VAL A 12 -28.26 4.46 -12.07
N VAL A 13 -27.46 3.48 -12.54
CA VAL A 13 -26.05 3.32 -12.12
C VAL A 13 -25.22 4.55 -12.48
N VAL A 14 -25.39 5.11 -13.69
CA VAL A 14 -24.70 6.34 -14.11
C VAL A 14 -25.11 7.54 -13.26
N ILE A 15 -26.40 7.69 -12.93
CA ILE A 15 -26.89 8.78 -12.07
C ILE A 15 -26.34 8.65 -10.64
N VAL A 16 -26.32 7.44 -10.07
CA VAL A 16 -25.76 7.18 -8.74
C VAL A 16 -24.26 7.43 -8.71
N ALA A 17 -23.51 6.99 -9.73
CA ALA A 17 -22.08 7.29 -9.86
C ALA A 17 -21.81 8.80 -9.98
N ALA A 18 -22.62 9.53 -10.76
CA ALA A 18 -22.52 10.98 -10.89
C ALA A 18 -22.82 11.72 -9.57
N LEU A 19 -23.81 11.25 -8.79
CA LEU A 19 -24.13 11.80 -7.47
C LEU A 19 -23.01 11.55 -6.45
N ILE A 20 -22.44 10.34 -6.41
CA ILE A 20 -21.29 10.01 -5.56
C ILE A 20 -20.09 10.90 -5.91
N ALA A 21 -19.80 11.06 -7.21
CA ALA A 21 -18.75 11.96 -7.68
C ALA A 21 -19.01 13.43 -7.30
N ALA A 22 -20.24 13.92 -7.44
CA ALA A 22 -20.62 15.27 -7.06
C ALA A 22 -20.47 15.53 -5.55
N VAL A 23 -20.83 14.57 -4.70
CA VAL A 23 -20.64 14.66 -3.23
C VAL A 23 -19.15 14.63 -2.87
N ALA A 24 -18.36 13.77 -3.51
CA ALA A 24 -16.91 13.72 -3.33
C ALA A 24 -16.21 15.04 -3.71
N MET A 25 -16.74 15.76 -4.71
CA MET A 25 -16.22 17.07 -5.15
C MET A 25 -16.67 18.26 -4.26
N LYS A 26 -17.70 18.11 -3.42
CA LYS A 26 -18.30 19.24 -2.65
C LYS A 26 -17.67 19.46 -1.26
N GLY A 27 -16.94 18.48 -0.73
CA GLY A 27 -16.43 18.49 0.65
C GLY A 27 -15.10 19.23 0.84
N GLY A 28 -15.11 20.34 1.60
CA GLY A 28 -13.93 21.14 1.95
C GLY A 28 -12.83 20.45 2.79
N SER A 29 -12.89 19.13 2.98
CA SER A 29 -11.90 18.31 3.70
C SER A 29 -10.90 17.58 2.78
N GLY A 30 -11.00 17.75 1.46
CA GLY A 30 -10.20 17.01 0.47
C GLY A 30 -8.68 17.02 0.70
N GLY A 31 -8.13 18.08 1.33
CA GLY A 31 -6.72 18.16 1.69
C GLY A 31 -6.24 17.10 2.69
N VAL A 32 -7.05 16.75 3.70
CA VAL A 32 -6.69 15.74 4.70
C VAL A 32 -6.80 14.33 4.10
N GLY A 33 -7.81 14.10 3.27
CA GLY A 33 -8.00 12.83 2.54
C GLY A 33 -6.85 12.55 1.57
N LEU A 34 -6.49 13.51 0.70
CA LEU A 34 -5.37 13.37 -0.23
C LEU A 34 -4.04 13.20 0.51
N LYS A 35 -3.77 14.01 1.54
CA LYS A 35 -2.53 13.89 2.31
C LYS A 35 -2.41 12.52 3.00
N ARG A 36 -3.50 12.01 3.60
CA ARG A 36 -3.52 10.66 4.19
C ARG A 36 -3.36 9.55 3.15
N ARG A 37 -3.92 9.71 1.94
CA ARG A 37 -3.82 8.72 0.85
C ARG A 37 -2.44 8.69 0.21
N PHE A 38 -1.90 9.85 -0.16
CA PHE A 38 -0.63 9.94 -0.90
C PHE A 38 0.60 9.96 0.00
N GLY A 39 0.48 10.37 1.26
CA GLY A 39 1.59 10.41 2.21
C GLY A 39 2.82 11.11 1.61
N PRO A 40 3.98 10.43 1.51
CA PRO A 40 5.20 11.00 0.92
C PRO A 40 5.02 11.63 -0.47
N GLU A 41 4.13 11.11 -1.32
CA GLU A 41 3.88 11.71 -2.65
C GLU A 41 3.10 13.03 -2.57
N TYR A 42 2.32 13.28 -1.51
CA TYR A 42 1.71 14.60 -1.29
C TYR A 42 2.80 15.62 -0.96
N GLU A 43 3.69 15.28 -0.03
CA GLU A 43 4.84 16.10 0.38
C GLU A 43 5.81 16.36 -0.79
N ARG A 44 6.09 15.34 -1.61
CA ARG A 44 6.89 15.47 -2.84
C ARG A 44 6.24 16.42 -3.84
N THR A 45 4.94 16.23 -4.11
CA THR A 45 4.21 17.08 -5.06
C THR A 45 4.08 18.51 -4.52
N LEU A 46 3.96 18.70 -3.21
CA LEU A 46 3.97 20.01 -2.57
C LEU A 46 5.30 20.73 -2.73
N ALA A 47 6.43 20.02 -2.63
CA ALA A 47 7.75 20.58 -2.90
C ALA A 47 7.94 20.96 -4.38
N LEU A 48 7.36 20.20 -5.33
CA LEU A 48 7.40 20.50 -6.77
C LEU A 48 6.57 21.73 -7.15
N HIS A 49 5.59 22.14 -6.33
CA HIS A 49 4.76 23.34 -6.51
C HIS A 49 5.13 24.48 -5.56
N ASP A 50 6.38 24.54 -5.08
CA ASP A 50 6.90 25.60 -4.18
C ASP A 50 6.05 25.84 -2.92
N GLY A 51 5.36 24.80 -2.44
CA GLY A 51 4.44 24.89 -1.30
C GLY A 51 2.99 25.26 -1.64
N ASP A 52 2.61 25.44 -2.91
CA ASP A 52 1.20 25.68 -3.27
C ASP A 52 0.35 24.43 -3.08
N THR A 53 -0.31 24.39 -1.92
CA THR A 53 -1.28 23.35 -1.56
C THR A 53 -2.47 23.25 -2.52
N ARG A 54 -2.82 24.29 -3.29
CA ARG A 54 -3.92 24.24 -4.28
C ARG A 54 -3.47 23.53 -5.54
N ALA A 55 -2.36 23.94 -6.15
CA ALA A 55 -1.75 23.25 -7.30
C ALA A 55 -1.51 21.77 -6.99
N THR A 56 -0.88 21.48 -5.84
CA THR A 56 -0.64 20.12 -5.33
C THR A 56 -1.91 19.27 -5.30
N ARG A 57 -2.98 19.77 -4.66
CA ARG A 57 -4.24 19.02 -4.55
C ARG A 57 -4.92 18.84 -5.90
N ARG A 58 -4.85 19.85 -6.78
CA ARG A 58 -5.40 19.77 -8.14
C ARG A 58 -4.72 18.67 -8.94
N GLU A 59 -3.39 18.64 -8.95
CA GLU A 59 -2.63 17.62 -9.69
C GLU A 59 -2.92 16.21 -9.16
N LEU A 60 -2.83 15.99 -7.84
CA LEU A 60 -3.10 14.69 -7.25
C LEU A 60 -4.55 14.24 -7.47
N THR A 61 -5.51 15.17 -7.49
CA THR A 61 -6.91 14.86 -7.85
C THR A 61 -7.04 14.45 -9.31
N GLU A 62 -6.37 15.13 -10.24
CA GLU A 62 -6.35 14.74 -11.67
C GLU A 62 -5.58 13.43 -11.91
N ARG A 63 -4.54 13.09 -11.12
CA ARG A 63 -3.94 11.75 -11.14
C ARG A 63 -4.94 10.68 -10.68
N VAL A 64 -5.63 10.87 -9.56
CA VAL A 64 -6.68 9.93 -9.09
C VAL A 64 -7.80 9.79 -10.11
N LYS A 65 -8.23 10.88 -10.76
CA LYS A 65 -9.28 10.87 -11.78
C LYS A 65 -8.85 10.13 -13.05
N ARG A 66 -7.59 10.22 -13.46
CA ARG A 66 -7.04 9.51 -14.64
C ARG A 66 -6.77 8.03 -14.37
N TYR A 67 -6.17 7.68 -13.23
CA TYR A 67 -5.61 6.34 -12.98
C TYR A 67 -6.27 5.58 -11.84
N GLY A 68 -7.18 6.20 -11.08
CA GLY A 68 -7.86 5.55 -9.95
C GLY A 68 -8.82 4.43 -10.36
N GLY A 69 -9.22 4.38 -11.63
CA GLY A 69 -10.03 3.31 -12.22
C GLY A 69 -9.23 2.22 -12.93
N ILE A 70 -7.90 2.15 -12.77
CA ILE A 70 -7.12 1.01 -13.28
C ILE A 70 -7.51 -0.24 -12.49
N GLU A 71 -8.13 -1.20 -13.18
CA GLU A 71 -8.39 -2.54 -12.67
C GLU A 71 -7.10 -3.36 -12.74
N GLN A 72 -6.54 -3.72 -11.59
CA GLN A 72 -5.31 -4.52 -11.52
C GLN A 72 -5.61 -5.96 -11.94
N ARG A 73 -4.93 -6.45 -12.98
CA ARG A 73 -5.11 -7.82 -13.49
C ARG A 73 -4.60 -8.84 -12.46
N ALA A 74 -5.40 -9.88 -12.21
CA ALA A 74 -4.98 -11.02 -11.40
C ALA A 74 -3.85 -11.84 -12.07
N LEU A 75 -2.65 -11.78 -11.52
CA LEU A 75 -1.48 -12.59 -11.85
C LEU A 75 -1.62 -14.02 -11.27
N PRO A 76 -1.35 -15.08 -12.05
CA PRO A 76 -1.28 -16.46 -11.57
C PRO A 76 -0.28 -16.65 -10.42
N GLU A 77 -0.44 -17.69 -9.62
CA GLU A 77 0.46 -17.97 -8.48
C GLU A 77 1.88 -18.32 -8.95
N GLN A 78 2.00 -19.24 -9.92
CA GLN A 78 3.25 -19.58 -10.59
C GLN A 78 3.98 -18.36 -11.19
N GLU A 79 3.24 -17.35 -11.63
CA GLU A 79 3.81 -16.09 -12.12
C GLU A 79 4.34 -15.22 -10.97
N GLN A 80 3.61 -15.11 -9.86
CA GLN A 80 4.11 -14.44 -8.64
C GLN A 80 5.40 -15.09 -8.12
N GLU A 81 5.47 -16.43 -8.10
CA GLU A 81 6.70 -17.18 -7.76
C GLU A 81 7.85 -16.87 -8.72
N ARG A 82 7.58 -16.85 -10.04
CA ARG A 82 8.57 -16.50 -11.08
C ARG A 82 9.15 -15.10 -10.87
N TYR A 83 8.30 -14.12 -10.56
CA TYR A 83 8.73 -12.76 -10.23
C TYR A 83 9.54 -12.71 -8.93
N ALA A 84 9.10 -13.40 -7.88
CA ALA A 84 9.83 -13.46 -6.61
C ALA A 84 11.23 -14.10 -6.76
N ALA A 85 11.35 -15.16 -7.56
CA ALA A 85 12.64 -15.78 -7.89
C ALA A 85 13.56 -14.83 -8.67
N GLN A 86 13.03 -14.09 -9.66
CA GLN A 86 13.79 -13.06 -10.38
C GLN A 86 14.28 -11.96 -9.43
N TRP A 87 13.47 -11.51 -8.47
CA TRP A 87 13.90 -10.53 -7.47
C TRP A 87 15.05 -11.04 -6.60
N THR A 88 14.97 -12.28 -6.11
CA THR A 88 16.06 -12.91 -5.34
C THR A 88 17.35 -13.01 -6.13
N ALA A 89 17.29 -13.35 -7.43
CA ALA A 89 18.46 -13.41 -8.31
C ALA A 89 19.12 -12.02 -8.48
N ILE A 90 18.32 -10.95 -8.60
CA ILE A 90 18.82 -9.57 -8.66
C ILE A 90 19.52 -9.17 -7.35
N GLN A 91 18.97 -9.57 -6.19
CA GLN A 91 19.61 -9.30 -4.90
C GLN A 91 20.94 -10.01 -4.73
N ALA A 92 21.10 -11.23 -5.27
CA ALA A 92 22.39 -11.91 -5.30
C ALA A 92 23.39 -11.16 -6.21
N LYS A 93 22.97 -10.81 -7.43
CA LYS A 93 23.80 -10.07 -8.40
C LYS A 93 24.24 -8.70 -7.91
N PHE A 94 23.49 -8.05 -7.02
CA PHE A 94 23.90 -6.76 -6.43
C PHE A 94 25.26 -6.81 -5.71
N VAL A 95 25.67 -7.98 -5.21
CA VAL A 95 26.98 -8.15 -4.55
C VAL A 95 28.13 -8.10 -5.57
N GLU A 96 27.89 -8.53 -6.80
CA GLU A 96 28.87 -8.60 -7.89
C GLU A 96 28.86 -7.32 -8.75
N ASP A 97 27.67 -6.86 -9.13
CA ASP A 97 27.43 -5.71 -10.00
C ASP A 97 26.21 -4.90 -9.49
N PRO A 98 26.43 -3.96 -8.55
CA PRO A 98 25.38 -3.11 -8.00
C PRO A 98 24.63 -2.27 -9.04
N PRO A 99 25.30 -1.61 -10.01
CA PRO A 99 24.61 -0.89 -11.10
C PRO A 99 23.71 -1.79 -11.94
N ALA A 100 24.21 -2.93 -12.44
CA ALA A 100 23.38 -3.80 -13.29
C ALA A 100 22.20 -4.40 -12.51
N ALA A 101 22.36 -4.69 -11.22
CA ALA A 101 21.27 -5.14 -10.37
C ALA A 101 20.16 -4.08 -10.24
N ILE A 102 20.50 -2.79 -10.17
CA ILE A 102 19.51 -1.70 -10.18
C ILE A 102 18.78 -1.59 -11.52
N THR A 103 19.48 -1.68 -12.65
CA THR A 103 18.84 -1.72 -13.98
C THR A 103 17.86 -2.88 -14.11
N GLN A 104 18.25 -4.10 -13.71
CA GLN A 104 17.37 -5.27 -13.72
C GLN A 104 16.19 -5.13 -12.74
N ALA A 105 16.35 -4.45 -11.61
CA ALA A 105 15.26 -4.19 -10.66
C ALA A 105 14.22 -3.22 -11.24
N ASP A 106 14.67 -2.17 -11.93
CA ASP A 106 13.79 -1.24 -12.66
C ASP A 106 13.01 -1.96 -13.75
N GLU A 107 13.69 -2.71 -14.61
CA GLU A 107 13.09 -3.53 -15.68
C GLU A 107 12.10 -4.58 -15.15
N LEU A 108 12.40 -5.21 -14.01
CA LEU A 108 11.52 -6.22 -13.39
C LEU A 108 10.22 -5.58 -12.86
N ILE A 109 10.32 -4.43 -12.19
CA ILE A 109 9.17 -3.69 -11.68
C ILE A 109 8.33 -3.14 -12.84
N ALA A 110 8.97 -2.56 -13.86
CA ALA A 110 8.33 -2.06 -15.07
C ALA A 110 7.49 -3.14 -15.76
N ARG A 111 8.06 -4.34 -15.98
CA ARG A 111 7.35 -5.48 -16.58
C ARG A 111 6.18 -5.95 -15.71
N LEU A 112 6.39 -6.12 -14.40
CA LEU A 112 5.33 -6.53 -13.47
C LEU A 112 4.17 -5.54 -13.47
N ALA A 113 4.46 -4.24 -13.42
CA ALA A 113 3.44 -3.19 -13.47
C ALA A 113 2.65 -3.23 -14.80
N ALA A 114 3.33 -3.38 -15.94
CA ALA A 114 2.65 -3.50 -17.23
C ALA A 114 1.74 -4.75 -17.32
N GLU A 115 2.18 -5.90 -16.81
CA GLU A 115 1.35 -7.12 -16.77
C GLU A 115 0.11 -6.97 -15.88
N LEU A 116 0.23 -6.23 -14.78
CA LEU A 116 -0.87 -5.87 -13.86
C LEU A 116 -1.82 -4.79 -14.44
N GLY A 117 -1.50 -4.18 -15.58
CA GLY A 117 -2.37 -3.22 -16.28
C GLY A 117 -2.04 -1.74 -16.09
N TYR A 118 -0.87 -1.42 -15.52
CA TYR A 118 -0.35 -0.04 -15.52
C TYR A 118 0.18 0.36 -16.92
N PRO A 119 0.33 1.66 -17.23
CA PRO A 119 0.99 2.12 -18.46
C PRO A 119 2.40 1.52 -18.59
N ALA A 120 2.91 1.39 -19.81
CA ALA A 120 4.29 0.94 -20.06
C ALA A 120 5.32 1.94 -19.52
N ALA A 121 6.53 1.49 -19.14
CA ALA A 121 7.49 2.31 -18.42
C ALA A 121 8.15 3.43 -19.24
N ASP A 122 8.02 3.40 -20.57
CA ASP A 122 8.39 4.49 -21.47
C ASP A 122 7.34 5.62 -21.53
N SER A 123 6.12 5.37 -21.05
CA SER A 123 5.09 6.40 -20.93
C SER A 123 5.35 7.33 -19.74
N PRO A 124 5.19 8.66 -19.91
CA PRO A 124 5.28 9.61 -18.80
C PRO A 124 4.16 9.42 -17.76
N GLU A 125 3.09 8.68 -18.10
CA GLU A 125 2.00 8.35 -17.18
C GLU A 125 2.35 7.21 -16.20
N HIS A 126 3.38 6.39 -16.47
CA HIS A 126 3.68 5.16 -15.73
C HIS A 126 3.76 5.37 -14.22
N VAL A 127 4.65 6.27 -13.80
CA VAL A 127 4.92 6.51 -12.37
C VAL A 127 3.79 7.30 -11.72
N ASP A 128 3.08 8.12 -12.48
CA ASP A 128 1.88 8.82 -12.02
C ASP A 128 0.75 7.83 -11.70
N ALA A 129 0.53 6.83 -12.56
CA ALA A 129 -0.43 5.76 -12.32
C ALA A 129 -0.05 4.91 -11.10
N LEU A 130 1.24 4.51 -10.98
CA LEU A 130 1.74 3.81 -9.80
C LEU A 130 1.55 4.64 -8.51
N SER A 131 1.73 5.97 -8.56
CA SER A 131 1.56 6.84 -7.38
C SER A 131 0.14 6.86 -6.82
N VAL A 132 -0.89 6.56 -7.63
CA VAL A 132 -2.30 6.56 -7.21
C VAL A 132 -2.68 5.31 -6.39
N HIS A 133 -1.98 4.19 -6.62
CA HIS A 133 -2.26 2.88 -6.03
C HIS A 133 -1.20 2.43 -5.01
N HIS A 134 0.08 2.80 -5.23
CA HIS A 134 1.21 2.49 -4.35
C HIS A 134 1.96 3.77 -3.86
N PRO A 135 1.25 4.79 -3.34
CA PRO A 135 1.81 6.11 -3.02
C PRO A 135 2.98 6.08 -2.02
N HIS A 136 2.96 5.14 -1.07
CA HIS A 136 4.00 5.03 -0.04
C HIS A 136 5.29 4.34 -0.52
N HIS A 137 5.30 3.78 -1.73
CA HIS A 137 6.42 2.95 -2.22
C HIS A 137 6.98 3.40 -3.56
N VAL A 138 6.19 4.13 -4.36
CA VAL A 138 6.60 4.63 -5.69
C VAL A 138 7.87 5.50 -5.67
N HIS A 139 8.20 6.15 -4.54
CA HIS A 139 9.42 6.96 -4.41
C HIS A 139 10.70 6.14 -4.61
N GLY A 140 10.80 4.95 -3.98
CA GLY A 140 11.98 4.09 -4.14
C GLY A 140 12.16 3.56 -5.57
N TYR A 141 11.04 3.41 -6.29
CA TYR A 141 11.06 3.09 -7.71
C TYR A 141 11.51 4.28 -8.57
N ARG A 142 11.07 5.52 -8.26
CA ARG A 142 11.61 6.74 -8.93
C ARG A 142 13.13 6.86 -8.76
N GLU A 143 13.66 6.51 -7.59
CA GLU A 143 15.11 6.49 -7.33
C GLU A 143 15.83 5.38 -8.13
N ALA A 144 15.24 4.17 -8.20
CA ALA A 144 15.79 3.06 -8.98
C ALA A 144 15.81 3.37 -10.48
N HIS A 145 14.71 3.89 -11.02
CA HIS A 145 14.59 4.28 -12.42
C HIS A 145 15.59 5.39 -12.79
N ALA A 146 15.76 6.40 -11.94
CA ALA A 146 16.76 7.45 -12.14
C ALA A 146 18.20 6.90 -12.13
N ALA A 147 18.52 5.98 -11.21
CA ALA A 147 19.84 5.35 -11.14
C ALA A 147 20.09 4.37 -12.31
N ALA A 148 19.05 3.68 -12.80
CA ALA A 148 19.10 2.81 -13.97
C ALA A 148 19.31 3.59 -15.28
N ALA A 149 18.75 4.79 -15.40
CA ALA A 149 18.99 5.72 -16.51
C ALA A 149 20.44 6.27 -16.54
N GLY A 150 21.20 6.08 -15.47
CA GLY A 150 22.64 6.33 -15.40
C GLY A 150 23.03 7.49 -14.48
N GLY A 151 24.24 7.40 -13.93
CA GLY A 151 24.78 8.37 -12.99
C GLY A 151 26.00 7.81 -12.26
N ARG A 152 26.64 8.63 -11.42
CA ARG A 152 27.67 8.15 -10.48
C ARG A 152 27.07 8.06 -9.08
N HIS A 153 26.64 6.86 -8.71
CA HIS A 153 26.07 6.54 -7.41
C HIS A 153 27.03 5.68 -6.59
N GLY A 154 27.01 5.84 -5.27
CA GLY A 154 27.79 4.96 -4.37
C GLY A 154 27.10 3.60 -4.18
N THR A 155 27.85 2.52 -3.94
CA THR A 155 27.27 1.20 -3.67
C THR A 155 26.26 1.21 -2.51
N GLU A 156 26.54 1.99 -1.46
CA GLU A 156 25.64 2.18 -0.31
C GLU A 156 24.36 2.97 -0.64
N GLU A 157 24.42 3.85 -1.63
CA GLU A 157 23.27 4.57 -2.16
C GLU A 157 22.40 3.62 -2.98
N LEU A 158 22.99 2.93 -3.95
CA LEU A 158 22.32 1.88 -4.74
C LEU A 158 21.69 0.80 -3.86
N ARG A 159 22.32 0.45 -2.72
CA ARG A 159 21.78 -0.52 -1.75
C ARG A 159 20.49 -0.02 -1.10
N LYS A 160 20.42 1.27 -0.74
CA LYS A 160 19.20 1.89 -0.20
C LYS A 160 18.11 1.95 -1.27
N THR A 161 18.48 2.34 -2.49
CA THR A 161 17.58 2.39 -3.64
C THR A 161 16.96 1.03 -3.94
N LEU A 162 17.76 -0.06 -3.97
CA LEU A 162 17.24 -1.42 -4.20
C LEU A 162 16.25 -1.86 -3.10
N VAL A 163 16.55 -1.53 -1.84
CA VAL A 163 15.65 -1.83 -0.70
C VAL A 163 14.35 -1.00 -0.79
N ALA A 164 14.43 0.26 -1.19
CA ALA A 164 13.26 1.12 -1.37
C ALA A 164 12.38 0.66 -2.56
N ALA A 165 13.00 0.26 -3.67
CA ALA A 165 12.32 -0.31 -4.83
C ALA A 165 11.62 -1.65 -4.50
N ARG A 166 12.22 -2.49 -3.65
CA ARG A 166 11.60 -3.75 -3.17
C ARG A 166 10.22 -3.53 -2.55
N ALA A 167 10.02 -2.42 -1.85
CA ALA A 167 8.73 -2.12 -1.22
C ALA A 167 7.61 -1.91 -2.26
N LEU A 168 7.93 -1.36 -3.45
CA LEU A 168 6.96 -1.28 -4.55
C LEU A 168 6.72 -2.65 -5.17
N PHE A 169 7.80 -3.39 -5.47
CA PHE A 169 7.73 -4.75 -6.04
C PHE A 169 6.81 -5.67 -5.22
N GLU A 170 7.04 -5.76 -3.90
CA GLU A 170 6.17 -6.55 -3.03
C GLU A 170 4.76 -5.95 -2.89
N GLY A 171 4.61 -4.63 -3.02
CA GLY A 171 3.31 -3.96 -3.04
C GLY A 171 2.46 -4.36 -4.25
N LEU A 172 3.09 -4.49 -5.42
CA LEU A 172 2.47 -4.97 -6.66
C LEU A 172 2.04 -6.44 -6.52
N LEU A 173 2.92 -7.32 -6.01
CA LEU A 173 2.57 -8.73 -5.75
C LEU A 173 1.45 -8.88 -4.69
N ARG A 174 1.47 -8.12 -3.59
CA ARG A 174 0.43 -8.18 -2.55
C ARG A 174 -0.91 -7.55 -2.98
N GLY A 175 -0.90 -6.59 -3.91
CA GLY A 175 -2.13 -6.03 -4.49
C GLY A 175 -2.98 -7.10 -5.19
N ASN A 176 -2.29 -8.10 -5.75
CA ASN A 176 -2.82 -9.12 -6.63
C ASN A 176 -3.55 -10.29 -5.95
N GLY A 177 -3.16 -10.66 -4.72
CA GLY A 177 -3.66 -11.89 -4.07
C GLY A 177 -5.11 -11.86 -3.61
N ARG A 178 -5.74 -10.68 -3.48
CA ARG A 178 -7.04 -10.50 -2.80
C ARG A 178 -8.29 -10.78 -3.65
N THR A 179 -8.16 -11.35 -4.84
CA THR A 179 -9.28 -11.54 -5.79
C THR A 179 -9.72 -13.00 -5.99
N ARG A 180 -9.17 -13.98 -5.25
CA ARG A 180 -9.59 -15.40 -5.33
C ARG A 180 -10.32 -15.96 -4.11
N ASP A 181 -10.13 -15.40 -2.91
CA ASP A 181 -10.66 -15.98 -1.67
C ASP A 181 -12.08 -15.51 -1.31
N SER A 182 -12.92 -15.19 -2.31
CA SER A 182 -14.27 -14.67 -2.08
C SER A 182 -15.27 -15.11 -3.16
N GLU A 183 -15.15 -16.37 -3.59
CA GLU A 183 -16.29 -17.12 -4.10
C GLU A 183 -16.77 -18.03 -2.96
N PRO A 184 -17.93 -17.75 -2.32
CA PRO A 184 -18.47 -18.64 -1.31
C PRO A 184 -18.87 -19.95 -1.98
N ASP A 185 -18.25 -21.06 -1.56
CA ASP A 185 -18.57 -22.41 -2.02
C ASP A 185 -19.99 -22.79 -1.57
N ALA A 186 -20.98 -22.40 -2.37
CA ALA A 186 -22.39 -22.62 -2.13
C ALA A 186 -22.82 -24.03 -2.56
N ALA A 187 -22.08 -25.07 -2.14
CA ALA A 187 -22.27 -26.44 -2.61
C ALA A 187 -21.96 -27.57 -1.59
N ALA A 188 -22.06 -27.34 -0.28
CA ALA A 188 -22.09 -28.42 0.72
C ALA A 188 -22.87 -28.04 2.00
N GLU A 189 -23.29 -29.05 2.77
CA GLU A 189 -24.05 -28.94 4.05
C GLU A 189 -25.46 -28.35 3.88
N ALA A 190 -26.47 -29.09 3.40
CA ALA A 190 -27.01 -30.36 3.93
C ALA A 190 -27.45 -30.23 5.41
N GLU A 191 -28.77 -30.24 5.63
CA GLU A 191 -29.41 -30.06 6.94
C GLU A 191 -29.08 -31.16 7.95
N PRO A 192 -29.10 -30.84 9.25
CA PRO A 192 -29.54 -31.77 10.28
C PRO A 192 -30.93 -31.41 10.82
N GLU A 193 -31.84 -32.32 10.52
CA GLU A 193 -33.20 -32.52 11.05
C GLU A 193 -33.35 -32.29 12.56
N THR A 194 -34.52 -31.79 13.00
CA THR A 194 -34.79 -31.44 14.39
C THR A 194 -35.38 -32.60 15.20
N ALA A 195 -34.62 -33.17 16.15
CA ALA A 195 -35.09 -34.24 17.02
C ALA A 195 -34.62 -34.13 18.50
N ARG A 196 -35.49 -33.51 19.31
CA ARG A 196 -35.84 -33.72 20.73
C ARG A 196 -34.89 -34.45 21.73
N GLU A 197 -34.97 -33.89 22.95
CA GLU A 197 -35.07 -34.55 24.28
C GLU A 197 -33.79 -34.80 25.11
N GLY A 198 -33.84 -34.42 26.40
CA GLY A 198 -32.87 -34.84 27.43
C GLY A 198 -32.26 -33.73 28.31
N ALA A 199 -33.03 -33.19 29.27
CA ALA A 199 -32.45 -32.61 30.49
C ALA A 199 -32.28 -33.73 31.55
N PRO A 200 -31.39 -33.61 32.56
CA PRO A 200 -31.69 -32.72 33.69
C PRO A 200 -30.48 -31.95 34.29
N GLU A 201 -30.80 -30.95 35.12
CA GLU A 201 -29.86 -30.30 36.04
C GLU A 201 -29.52 -31.20 37.24
N THR A 202 -28.30 -31.10 37.78
CA THR A 202 -28.03 -31.08 39.24
C THR A 202 -26.65 -30.44 39.54
N THR A 203 -26.63 -29.37 40.33
CA THR A 203 -25.50 -28.98 41.20
C THR A 203 -25.72 -29.59 42.60
N PRO A 204 -24.65 -29.83 43.39
CA PRO A 204 -24.14 -28.83 44.36
C PRO A 204 -22.59 -28.72 44.37
N ASP A 205 -22.01 -27.53 44.49
CA ASP A 205 -21.62 -26.82 45.74
C ASP A 205 -20.55 -27.50 46.61
N THR A 206 -19.39 -26.84 46.76
CA THR A 206 -18.58 -26.74 48.00
C THR A 206 -17.48 -25.67 47.82
N THR A 207 -17.63 -24.57 48.54
CA THR A 207 -16.59 -23.57 48.96
C THR A 207 -16.13 -23.96 50.39
N PRO A 208 -14.94 -23.62 50.96
CA PRO A 208 -13.98 -22.53 50.67
C PRO A 208 -12.46 -22.92 50.67
N GLU A 209 -11.54 -21.94 50.52
CA GLU A 209 -10.69 -21.42 51.64
C GLU A 209 -9.37 -20.71 51.19
N ALA A 210 -8.95 -19.70 51.99
CA ALA A 210 -7.62 -19.07 52.09
C ALA A 210 -6.96 -18.34 50.89
N ALA A 211 -7.21 -17.03 50.89
CA ALA A 211 -6.36 -15.90 50.49
C ALA A 211 -4.90 -15.91 51.07
N PRO A 212 -4.09 -14.83 50.99
CA PRO A 212 -3.86 -13.81 49.93
C PRO A 212 -2.35 -13.62 49.60
N ASN A 213 -2.00 -12.83 48.57
CA ASN A 213 -0.83 -11.92 48.70
C ASN A 213 -0.93 -10.66 47.83
N GLU A 214 -0.41 -9.57 48.39
CA GLU A 214 -0.25 -8.22 47.86
C GLU A 214 0.73 -8.22 46.67
N SER A 215 0.65 -7.33 45.67
CA SER A 215 1.04 -5.93 45.86
C SER A 215 0.60 -5.02 44.69
N LYS A 216 0.00 -3.89 45.06
CA LYS A 216 0.17 -2.57 44.42
C LYS A 216 1.01 -1.73 45.42
N PRO A 217 1.58 -0.53 45.12
CA PRO A 217 1.11 0.43 44.10
C PRO A 217 2.26 1.22 43.38
N VAL A 218 2.05 1.89 42.23
CA VAL A 218 1.75 3.35 42.04
C VAL A 218 2.92 4.29 41.67
N ILE A 219 2.71 5.02 40.55
CA ILE A 219 3.16 6.39 40.18
C ILE A 219 4.67 6.74 40.10
N GLY A 220 5.04 7.42 39.00
CA GLY A 220 6.33 8.11 38.91
C GLY A 220 6.57 8.99 37.66
N LYS A 221 5.70 9.97 37.36
CA LYS A 221 6.08 11.07 36.43
C LYS A 221 7.22 11.88 37.05
N ARG A 222 8.30 12.20 36.31
CA ARG A 222 8.70 13.60 35.96
C ARG A 222 10.12 13.73 35.35
N LEU A 223 10.25 14.77 34.51
CA LEU A 223 11.41 15.61 34.12
C LEU A 223 12.78 14.92 33.90
N ALA A 224 13.45 15.05 32.75
CA ALA A 224 13.86 16.28 32.04
C ALA A 224 14.89 17.15 32.79
N ALA A 225 16.18 16.82 32.61
CA ALA A 225 17.28 17.75 32.38
C ALA A 225 18.60 16.97 32.26
N LEU A 226 19.42 17.28 31.25
CA LEU A 226 20.79 17.76 31.46
C LEU A 226 21.44 18.09 30.12
N ASN A 227 21.65 19.38 29.90
CA ASN A 227 22.31 19.95 28.73
C ASN A 227 23.74 20.31 29.15
N GLY A 228 24.75 19.79 28.46
CA GLY A 228 26.17 20.07 28.73
C GLY A 228 27.07 19.27 27.79
N ARG A 229 27.63 19.84 26.72
CA ARG A 229 28.69 20.88 26.63
C ARG A 229 30.11 20.28 26.76
N GLY A 230 30.73 20.11 25.60
CA GLY A 230 32.17 20.08 25.32
C GLY A 230 32.28 20.07 23.78
N ARG A 231 32.83 21.05 23.06
CA ARG A 231 33.97 21.98 23.23
C ARG A 231 35.35 21.35 23.00
N THR A 232 35.78 21.45 21.74
CA THR A 232 37.14 21.77 21.25
C THR A 232 36.90 22.73 20.05
N GLU A 233 37.52 23.91 19.91
CA GLU A 233 38.92 24.16 19.47
C GLU A 233 39.25 23.44 18.14
N SER A 234 39.86 24.06 17.11
CA SER A 234 40.43 25.42 16.91
C SER A 234 40.10 25.89 15.45
N GLU A 235 40.63 26.93 14.79
CA GLU A 235 41.76 27.87 14.98
C GLU A 235 41.53 29.17 14.14
N ARG A 236 42.15 30.29 14.53
CA ARG A 236 42.34 31.59 13.82
C ARG A 236 41.18 32.59 13.76
#